data_AF-A0A6A8LLJ3-F1
#
_entry.id   AF-A0A6A8LLJ3-F1
#
_cell.length_a   1.000
_cell.length_b   1.000
_cell.length_c   1.000
_cell.angle_alpha   90.00
_cell.angle_beta   90.00
_cell.angle_gamma   90.00
#
_symmetry.space_group_name_H-M   'P 1'
#
loop_
_entity.id
_entity.type
_entity.pdbx_description
1 polymer ?
#
loop_
_entity_poly.entity_id
_entity_poly.type
_entity_poly.pdbx_seq_one_letter_code
_entity_poly.pdbx_strand_id
1 'polypeptide(L)'
;MQAILILAHKNIQQVVELSRKLNSNFNVYIHFDKKMSLDNNYLKVLENENIKYISQEDVKWGSWSIVRATIALMNLALNDKDNQYFHLISGQDWPIINSQEIYDFFEGKSNIYMERYLA
;
A
#
# COMPACT_ATOMS: atom_id res chain seq x y z
N MET A 1 -9.22 7.18 10.28
CA MET A 1 -9.08 6.55 8.95
C MET A 1 -7.97 5.51 8.99
N GLN A 2 -8.01 4.53 8.10
CA GLN A 2 -6.99 3.47 7.99
C GLN A 2 -6.27 3.58 6.64
N ALA A 3 -5.01 3.18 6.59
CA ALA A 3 -4.15 3.31 5.41
C ALA A 3 -3.62 1.95 4.91
N ILE A 4 -3.68 1.74 3.60
CA ILE A 4 -3.00 0.63 2.93
C ILE A 4 -1.71 1.14 2.30
N LEU A 5 -0.59 0.48 2.60
CA LEU A 5 0.73 0.71 2.04
C LEU A 5 1.07 -0.44 1.10
N ILE A 6 1.17 -0.17 -0.20
CA ILE A 6 1.38 -1.18 -1.25
C ILE A 6 2.81 -1.09 -1.79
N LEU A 7 3.59 -2.16 -1.64
CA LEU A 7 4.89 -2.33 -2.31
C LEU A 7 4.70 -3.04 -3.65
N ALA A 8 4.83 -2.32 -4.77
CA ALA A 8 4.60 -2.83 -6.12
C ALA A 8 5.90 -2.87 -6.94
N HIS A 9 6.15 -3.97 -7.64
CA HIS A 9 7.35 -4.15 -8.48
C HIS A 9 7.05 -4.65 -9.90
N LYS A 10 5.78 -4.95 -10.21
CA LYS A 10 5.32 -5.42 -11.53
C LYS A 10 3.80 -5.26 -11.66
N ASN A 11 3.30 -5.46 -12.89
CA ASN A 11 1.88 -5.51 -13.24
C ASN A 11 1.07 -4.30 -12.75
N ILE A 12 1.31 -3.12 -13.35
CA ILE A 12 0.64 -1.87 -12.95
C ILE A 12 -0.89 -1.96 -13.02
N GLN A 13 -1.44 -2.70 -13.99
CA GLN A 13 -2.88 -2.87 -14.13
C GLN A 13 -3.47 -3.52 -12.89
N GLN A 14 -2.91 -4.64 -12.45
CA GLN A 14 -3.36 -5.33 -11.23
C GLN A 14 -3.22 -4.43 -10.00
N VAL A 15 -2.11 -3.70 -9.89
CA VAL A 15 -1.89 -2.79 -8.75
C VAL A 15 -2.98 -1.72 -8.73
N VAL A 16 -3.32 -1.13 -9.88
CA VAL A 16 -4.42 -0.17 -9.97
C VAL A 16 -5.74 -0.82 -9.55
N GLU A 17 -6.10 -1.98 -10.09
CA GLU A 17 -7.35 -2.67 -9.71
C GLU A 17 -7.43 -2.97 -8.20
N LEU A 18 -6.32 -3.43 -7.60
CA LEU A 18 -6.19 -3.63 -6.16
C LEU A 18 -6.40 -2.31 -5.40
N SER A 19 -5.71 -1.24 -5.82
CA SER A 19 -5.80 0.06 -5.17
C SER A 19 -7.22 0.62 -5.23
N ARG A 20 -7.89 0.59 -6.40
CA ARG A 20 -9.28 1.06 -6.54
C ARG A 20 -10.23 0.29 -5.63
N LYS A 21 -10.05 -1.04 -5.53
CA LYS A 21 -10.87 -1.90 -4.68
C LYS A 21 -10.74 -1.55 -3.18
N LEU A 22 -9.56 -1.13 -2.74
CA LEU A 22 -9.30 -0.77 -1.35
C LEU A 22 -9.60 0.71 -1.06
N ASN A 23 -9.48 1.59 -2.06
CA ASN A 23 -9.68 3.04 -1.93
C ASN A 23 -11.13 3.44 -1.61
N SER A 24 -12.07 2.50 -1.67
CA SER A 24 -13.46 2.69 -1.21
C SER A 24 -13.56 2.89 0.31
N ASN A 25 -12.62 2.32 1.07
CA ASN A 25 -12.66 2.30 2.54
C ASN A 25 -11.36 2.77 3.20
N PHE A 26 -10.24 2.75 2.48
CA PHE A 26 -8.92 3.06 3.01
C PHE A 26 -8.26 4.19 2.23
N ASN A 27 -7.37 4.93 2.89
CA ASN A 27 -6.40 5.75 2.19
C ASN A 27 -5.31 4.86 1.59
N VAL A 28 -5.10 4.92 0.27
CA VAL A 28 -4.14 4.04 -0.41
C VAL A 28 -2.87 4.78 -0.80
N TYR A 29 -1.73 4.17 -0.48
CA TYR A 29 -0.39 4.68 -0.80
C TYR A 29 0.43 3.59 -1.47
N ILE A 30 1.09 3.92 -2.58
CA ILE A 30 1.81 2.94 -3.40
C ILE A 30 3.28 3.34 -3.54
N HIS A 31 4.18 2.39 -3.31
CA HIS A 31 5.55 2.49 -3.79
C HIS A 31 5.66 1.62 -5.02
N PHE A 32 5.97 2.23 -6.16
CA PHE A 32 6.41 1.52 -7.34
C PHE A 32 7.94 1.39 -7.30
N ASP A 33 8.45 0.17 -7.46
CA ASP A 33 9.89 -0.06 -7.62
C ASP A 33 10.44 0.84 -8.73
N LYS A 34 11.57 1.50 -8.49
CA LYS A 34 12.20 2.44 -9.43
C LYS A 34 12.47 1.84 -10.81
N LYS A 35 12.63 0.53 -10.93
CA LYS A 35 12.84 -0.18 -12.21
C LYS A 35 11.54 -0.49 -12.94
N MET A 36 10.39 -0.30 -12.31
CA MET A 36 9.09 -0.63 -12.89
C MET A 36 8.75 0.37 -14.00
N SER A 37 8.35 -0.14 -15.16
CA SER A 37 7.79 0.71 -16.21
C SER A 37 6.37 1.12 -15.80
N LEU A 38 6.13 2.42 -15.72
CA LEU A 38 4.84 2.99 -15.33
C LEU A 38 4.17 3.63 -16.54
N ASP A 39 3.03 3.09 -16.93
CA ASP A 39 2.21 3.66 -17.99
C ASP A 39 1.36 4.82 -17.44
N ASN A 40 1.50 5.97 -18.10
CA ASN A 40 0.87 7.24 -17.72
C ASN A 40 -0.66 7.18 -17.64
N ASN A 41 -1.32 6.30 -18.40
CA ASN A 41 -2.76 6.14 -18.33
C ASN A 41 -3.20 5.59 -16.98
N TYR A 42 -2.47 4.61 -16.45
CA TYR A 42 -2.73 4.06 -15.12
C TYR A 42 -2.37 5.06 -14.02
N LEU A 43 -1.29 5.84 -14.17
CA LEU A 43 -0.95 6.89 -13.20
C LEU A 43 -2.05 7.96 -13.10
N LYS A 44 -2.63 8.37 -14.24
CA LYS A 44 -3.79 9.28 -14.27
C LYS A 44 -5.01 8.71 -13.56
N VAL A 45 -5.26 7.40 -13.66
CA VAL A 45 -6.35 6.75 -12.92
C VAL A 45 -6.14 6.88 -11.42
N LEU A 46 -4.91 6.62 -10.95
CA LEU A 46 -4.58 6.75 -9.53
C LEU A 46 -4.74 8.19 -9.03
N GLU A 47 -4.26 9.17 -9.80
CA GLU A 47 -4.37 10.59 -9.48
C GLU A 47 -5.84 11.05 -9.40
N ASN A 48 -6.68 10.64 -10.35
CA ASN A 48 -8.10 10.96 -10.37
C ASN A 48 -8.87 10.37 -9.16
N GLU A 49 -8.35 9.30 -8.57
CA GLU A 49 -8.93 8.66 -7.39
C GLU A 49 -8.24 9.08 -6.07
N ASN A 50 -7.41 10.12 -6.11
CA ASN A 50 -6.63 10.62 -4.97
C ASN A 50 -5.70 9.56 -4.33
N ILE A 51 -5.29 8.55 -5.10
CA ILE A 51 -4.36 7.52 -4.65
C ILE A 51 -2.93 8.05 -4.82
N LYS A 52 -2.19 8.13 -3.71
CA LYS A 52 -0.84 8.71 -3.72
C LYS A 52 0.21 7.63 -4.02
N TYR A 53 1.22 7.97 -4.79
CA TYR A 53 2.30 7.05 -5.11
C TYR A 53 3.68 7.72 -5.10
N ILE A 54 4.72 6.92 -4.88
CA ILE A 54 6.14 7.30 -4.94
C ILE A 54 6.94 6.22 -5.66
N SER A 55 8.10 6.57 -6.23
CA SER A 55 9.00 5.61 -6.88
C SER A 55 10.47 6.03 -6.71
N GLN A 56 11.03 5.78 -5.52
CA GLN A 56 12.36 6.28 -5.15
C GLN A 56 13.40 5.19 -4.86
N GLU A 57 12.98 3.95 -4.61
CA GLU A 57 13.89 2.83 -4.28
C GLU A 57 13.89 1.77 -5.38
N ASP A 58 15.10 1.38 -5.82
CA ASP A 58 15.31 0.12 -6.57
C ASP A 58 15.31 -1.02 -5.55
N VAL A 59 14.23 -1.80 -5.53
CA VAL A 59 14.05 -2.83 -4.52
C VAL A 59 14.72 -4.13 -4.97
N LYS A 60 15.60 -4.68 -4.13
CA LYS A 60 16.16 -6.02 -4.29
C LYS A 60 15.57 -6.95 -3.24
N TRP A 61 15.17 -8.14 -3.68
CA TRP A 61 14.60 -9.17 -2.82
C TRP A 61 15.58 -9.57 -1.70
N GLY A 62 15.06 -9.73 -0.48
CA GLY A 62 15.87 -10.07 0.70
C GLY A 62 16.81 -8.96 1.20
N SER A 63 16.75 -7.76 0.64
CA SER A 63 17.66 -6.66 1.01
C SER A 63 16.96 -5.55 1.79
N TRP A 64 17.77 -4.70 2.42
CA TRP A 64 17.33 -3.52 3.17
C TRP A 64 16.50 -2.53 2.34
N SER A 65 16.58 -2.56 1.01
CA SER A 65 15.78 -1.67 0.15
C SER A 65 14.27 -1.83 0.35
N ILE A 66 13.79 -3.04 0.69
CA ILE A 66 12.36 -3.29 0.97
C ILE A 66 11.92 -2.45 2.17
N VAL A 67 12.77 -2.41 3.21
CA VAL A 67 12.47 -1.65 4.42
C VAL A 67 12.55 -0.14 4.15
N ARG A 68 13.51 0.33 3.35
CA ARG A 68 13.55 1.74 2.95
C ARG A 68 12.30 2.17 2.17
N ALA A 69 11.82 1.34 1.24
CA ALA A 69 10.58 1.58 0.51
C ALA A 69 9.37 1.62 1.46
N THR A 70 9.35 0.72 2.45
CA THR A 70 8.30 0.68 3.49
C THR A 70 8.31 1.95 4.34
N ILE A 71 9.47 2.39 4.84
CA ILE A 71 9.63 3.61 5.64
C ILE A 71 9.19 4.84 4.83
N ALA A 72 9.54 4.88 3.54
CA ALA A 72 9.11 5.96 2.65
C ALA A 72 7.58 6.04 2.53
N LEU A 73 6.91 4.91 2.37
CA LEU A 73 5.44 4.87 2.34
C LEU A 73 4.82 5.27 3.67
N MET A 74 5.37 4.78 4.79
CA MET A 74 4.91 5.16 6.12
C MET A 74 5.01 6.68 6.32
N ASN A 75 6.14 7.30 5.96
CA ASN A 75 6.32 8.75 6.06
C ASN A 75 5.32 9.51 5.18
N LEU A 76 5.09 9.05 3.95
CA LEU A 76 4.09 9.66 3.05
C LEU A 76 2.68 9.59 3.66
N ALA A 77 2.31 8.44 4.22
CA ALA A 77 1.00 8.22 4.80
C ALA A 77 0.81 8.97 6.13
N LEU A 78 1.87 9.10 6.94
CA LEU A 78 1.84 9.85 8.21
C LEU A 78 1.68 11.37 8.04
N ASN A 79 1.93 11.90 6.83
CA ASN A 79 1.62 13.30 6.54
C ASN A 79 0.10 13.58 6.57
N ASP A 80 -0.71 12.54 6.39
CA ASP A 80 -2.14 12.59 6.63
C ASP A 80 -2.45 12.18 8.07
N LYS A 81 -2.81 13.15 8.90
CA LYS A 81 -3.04 12.97 10.34
C LYS A 81 -4.28 12.12 10.65
N ASP A 82 -5.17 11.91 9.68
CA ASP A 82 -6.37 11.11 9.89
C ASP A 82 -6.08 9.61 9.80
N ASN A 83 -4.89 9.21 9.31
CA ASN A 83 -4.42 7.83 9.32
C ASN A 83 -4.02 7.40 10.73
N GLN A 84 -4.76 6.42 11.26
CA GLN A 84 -4.57 5.90 12.61
C GLN A 84 -4.12 4.44 12.64
N TYR A 85 -4.27 3.72 11.51
CA TYR A 85 -3.93 2.31 11.39
C TYR A 85 -3.34 2.02 10.02
N PHE A 86 -2.30 1.17 9.95
CA PHE A 86 -1.52 0.97 8.73
C PHE A 86 -1.40 -0.52 8.40
N HIS A 87 -1.70 -0.85 7.14
CA HIS A 87 -1.65 -2.21 6.61
C HIS A 87 -0.58 -2.26 5.51
N LEU A 88 0.44 -3.08 5.67
CA LEU A 88 1.49 -3.25 4.67
C LEU A 88 1.21 -4.50 3.82
N ILE A 89 1.11 -4.32 2.50
CA ILE A 89 0.89 -5.41 1.54
C ILE A 89 1.81 -5.24 0.32
N SER A 90 1.92 -6.30 -0.47
CA SER A 90 2.52 -6.25 -1.79
C SER A 90 1.48 -5.95 -2.87
N GLY A 91 1.92 -5.47 -4.03
CA GLY A 91 1.06 -5.31 -5.20
C GLY A 91 0.57 -6.62 -5.83
N GLN A 92 0.89 -7.77 -5.24
CA GLN A 92 0.44 -9.09 -5.70
C GLN A 92 -0.54 -9.76 -4.72
N ASP A 93 -0.81 -9.12 -3.59
CA ASP A 93 -1.85 -9.55 -2.66
C ASP A 93 -3.24 -9.21 -3.20
N TRP A 94 -4.25 -9.90 -2.67
CA TRP A 94 -5.64 -9.62 -2.99
C TRP A 94 -6.54 -9.92 -1.79
N PRO A 95 -7.49 -9.02 -1.45
CA PRO A 95 -8.41 -9.26 -0.34
C PRO A 95 -9.36 -10.43 -0.66
N ILE A 96 -9.50 -11.35 0.28
CA ILE A 96 -10.38 -12.53 0.17
C ILE A 96 -11.83 -12.26 0.64
N ILE A 97 -12.02 -11.14 1.34
CA ILE A 97 -13.31 -10.63 1.83
C ILE A 97 -13.48 -9.18 1.39
N ASN A 98 -14.65 -8.58 1.66
CA ASN A 98 -14.92 -7.19 1.27
C ASN A 98 -13.98 -6.22 2.01
N SER A 99 -13.58 -5.12 1.35
CA SER A 99 -12.78 -4.06 1.97
C SER A 99 -13.47 -3.44 3.19
N GLN A 100 -14.80 -3.32 3.19
CA GLN A 100 -15.56 -2.83 4.34
C GLN A 100 -15.42 -3.78 5.54
N GLU A 101 -15.51 -5.09 5.33
CA GLU A 101 -15.37 -6.08 6.41
C GLU A 101 -13.96 -6.04 7.03
N ILE A 102 -12.93 -5.84 6.19
CA ILE A 102 -11.55 -5.63 6.68
C ILE A 102 -11.49 -4.34 7.50
N TYR A 103 -12.03 -3.24 6.99
CA TYR A 103 -12.03 -1.95 7.67
C TYR A 103 -12.69 -2.05 9.05
N ASP A 104 -13.90 -2.60 9.10
CA ASP A 104 -14.70 -2.75 10.32
C ASP A 104 -13.99 -3.61 11.37
N PHE A 105 -13.25 -4.64 10.95
CA PHE A 105 -12.48 -5.47 11.88
C PHE A 105 -11.42 -4.68 12.65
N PHE A 106 -10.78 -3.69 12.02
CA PHE A 106 -9.72 -2.90 12.63
C PHE A 106 -10.20 -1.61 13.29
N GLU A 107 -11.47 -1.24 13.11
CA GLU A 107 -12.03 -0.02 13.66
C GLU A 107 -11.98 -0.01 15.20
N GLY A 108 -11.45 1.07 15.78
CA GLY A 108 -11.29 1.21 17.24
C GLY A 108 -10.20 0.34 17.88
N LYS A 109 -9.44 -0.44 17.11
CA LYS A 109 -8.36 -1.27 17.65
C LYS A 109 -7.04 -0.51 17.75
N SER A 110 -6.26 -0.86 18.78
CA SER A 110 -4.89 -0.34 19.00
C SER A 110 -3.82 -1.43 19.01
N ASN A 111 -4.21 -2.71 18.92
CA ASN A 111 -3.27 -3.83 18.85
C ASN A 111 -2.48 -3.80 17.54
N ILE A 112 -1.24 -4.29 17.56
CA ILE A 112 -0.43 -4.54 16.36
C ILE A 112 -0.58 -6.01 16.00
N TYR A 113 -1.00 -6.30 14.77
CA TYR A 113 -1.08 -7.67 14.24
C TYR A 113 0.13 -7.93 13.36
N MET A 114 1.10 -8.69 13.88
CA MET A 114 2.30 -9.07 13.16
C MET A 114 2.65 -10.51 13.53
N GLU A 115 2.80 -11.37 12.52
CA GLU A 115 3.24 -12.74 12.74
C GLU A 115 4.73 -12.77 13.06
N ARG A 116 5.11 -13.58 14.05
CA ARG A 116 6.50 -13.83 14.42
C ARG A 116 6.70 -15.33 14.53
N TYR A 117 7.69 -15.84 13.81
CA TYR A 117 8.20 -17.19 14.02
C TYR A 117 9.31 -17.14 15.07
N LEU A 118 9.17 -17.95 16.12
CA LEU A 118 10.25 -18.20 17.06
C LEU A 118 11.14 -19.29 16.47
N ALA A 119 12.41 -18.95 16.23
CA ALA A 119 13.44 -19.93 15.89
C ALA A 119 13.82 -20.77 17.10
#